data_AF-A0A536BJB4-F1
#
_entry.id   AF-A0A536BJB4-F1
#
_cell.length_a   1.000
_cell.length_b   1.000
_cell.length_c   1.000
_cell.angle_alpha   90.00
_cell.angle_beta   90.00
_cell.angle_gamma   90.00
#
_symmetry.space_group_name_H-M   'P 1'
#
loop_
_entity.id
_entity.type
_entity.pdbx_description
1 polymer ?
#
loop_
_entity_poly.entity_id
_entity_poly.type
_entity_poly.pdbx_seq_one_letter_code
_entity_poly.pdbx_strand_id
1 'polypeptide(L)'
;MKTAQRRQLTPEQVARYPRPGMAIPGKIRYSPDAKFVTYLVSERGDLVRDLWGLELATGRRQRWLSPPGETVTEENISREEMLRRERLRLRETGITDYIWAEKANVMLLPLRGELSRR
;
A
#
# COMPACT_ATOMS: atom_id res chain seq x y z
N MET A 1 -14.21 -3.05 33.34
CA MET A 1 -13.18 -2.27 32.63
C MET A 1 -11.91 -3.12 32.58
N LYS A 2 -11.44 -3.56 31.40
CA LYS A 2 -10.21 -4.36 31.28
C LYS A 2 -9.00 -3.42 31.27
N THR A 3 -8.15 -3.50 32.29
CA THR A 3 -6.88 -2.78 32.36
C THR A 3 -5.99 -3.27 31.23
N ALA A 4 -5.64 -2.39 30.29
CA ALA A 4 -4.67 -2.72 29.25
C ALA A 4 -3.30 -2.92 29.92
N GLN A 5 -2.79 -4.16 29.92
CA GLN A 5 -1.43 -4.45 30.39
C GLN A 5 -0.44 -3.61 29.56
N ARG A 6 0.41 -2.84 30.23
CA ARG A 6 1.54 -2.11 29.61
C ARG A 6 2.57 -3.13 29.11
N ARG A 7 2.42 -3.55 27.86
CA ARG A 7 3.39 -4.43 27.20
C ARG A 7 4.62 -3.59 26.86
N GLN A 8 5.77 -3.93 27.44
CA GLN A 8 7.03 -3.22 27.16
C GLN A 8 7.48 -3.49 25.71
N LEU A 9 7.96 -2.44 25.03
CA LEU A 9 8.55 -2.53 23.70
C LEU A 9 9.90 -3.25 23.79
N THR A 10 10.15 -4.22 22.92
CA THR A 10 11.46 -4.90 22.84
C THR A 10 12.38 -4.21 21.81
N PRO A 11 13.71 -4.32 21.94
CA PRO A 11 14.65 -3.79 20.94
C PRO A 11 14.37 -4.31 19.52
N GLU A 12 13.98 -5.58 19.38
CA GLU A 12 13.63 -6.19 18.08
C GLU A 12 12.40 -5.53 17.46
N GLN A 13 11.41 -5.16 18.28
CA GLN A 13 10.22 -4.44 17.82
C GLN A 13 10.55 -3.01 17.36
N VAL A 14 11.53 -2.36 18.00
CA VAL A 14 12.00 -1.03 17.61
C VAL A 14 12.82 -1.10 16.31
N ALA A 15 13.60 -2.17 16.12
CA ALA A 15 14.41 -2.38 14.92
C ALA A 15 13.60 -2.79 13.68
N ARG A 16 12.40 -3.35 13.85
CA ARG A 16 11.52 -3.74 12.74
C ARG A 16 10.97 -2.53 11.97
N TYR A 17 10.85 -2.67 10.64
CA TYR A 17 10.19 -1.70 9.77
C TYR A 17 9.08 -2.38 8.93
N PRO A 18 7.86 -1.83 8.87
CA PRO A 18 7.34 -0.73 9.67
C PRO A 18 7.33 -1.07 11.17
N ARG A 19 7.46 -0.04 12.02
CA ARG A 19 7.36 -0.22 13.48
C ARG A 19 5.95 -0.69 13.87
N PRO A 20 5.78 -1.39 15.00
CA PRO A 20 4.45 -1.75 15.50
C PRO A 20 3.53 -0.52 15.56
N GLY A 21 2.33 -0.64 14.98
CA GLY A 21 1.36 0.46 14.90
C GLY A 21 1.61 1.50 13.80
N MET A 22 2.73 1.41 13.06
CA MET A 22 3.08 2.36 11.98
C MET A 22 2.78 1.82 10.58
N ALA A 23 2.22 0.62 10.47
CA ALA A 23 1.67 0.10 9.21
C ALA A 23 0.28 0.70 8.95
N ILE A 24 0.24 2.01 8.71
CA ILE A 24 -1.00 2.77 8.48
C ILE A 24 -1.32 2.87 6.98
N PRO A 25 -2.60 3.06 6.61
CA PRO A 25 -2.99 3.33 5.23
C PRO A 25 -2.29 4.56 4.66
N GLY A 26 -1.71 4.42 3.46
CA GLY A 26 -1.12 5.50 2.68
C GLY A 26 -1.89 5.76 1.39
N LYS A 27 -1.55 6.86 0.70
CA LYS A 27 -2.11 7.22 -0.62
C LYS A 27 -3.63 7.16 -0.66
N ILE A 28 -4.28 7.74 0.35
CA ILE A 28 -5.74 7.73 0.47
C ILE A 28 -6.34 8.66 -0.60
N ARG A 29 -7.31 8.18 -1.37
CA ARG A 29 -8.02 8.95 -2.41
C ARG A 29 -9.49 8.57 -2.44
N TYR A 30 -10.34 9.49 -2.90
CA TYR A 30 -11.73 9.20 -3.24
C TYR A 30 -11.83 8.71 -4.68
N SER A 31 -12.77 7.82 -4.97
CA SER A 31 -13.16 7.53 -6.36
C SER A 31 -13.80 8.76 -7.01
N PRO A 32 -13.73 8.92 -8.34
CA PRO A 32 -14.33 10.06 -9.04
C PRO A 32 -15.84 10.20 -8.80
N ASP A 33 -16.54 9.08 -8.62
CA ASP A 33 -17.96 9.03 -8.30
C ASP A 33 -18.28 9.15 -6.79
N ALA A 34 -17.27 9.37 -5.95
CA ALA A 34 -17.37 9.50 -4.49
C ALA A 34 -18.05 8.32 -3.77
N LYS A 35 -18.09 7.12 -4.37
CA LYS A 35 -18.65 5.91 -3.74
C LYS A 35 -17.64 5.16 -2.87
N PHE A 36 -16.36 5.31 -3.17
CA PHE A 36 -15.29 4.57 -2.52
C PHE A 36 -14.18 5.47 -2.00
N VAL A 37 -13.57 5.07 -0.90
CA VAL A 37 -12.25 5.54 -0.47
C VAL A 37 -11.25 4.43 -0.74
N THR A 38 -10.24 4.71 -1.56
CA THR A 38 -9.15 3.80 -1.87
C THR A 38 -7.88 4.17 -1.12
N TYR A 39 -7.07 3.18 -0.79
CA TYR A 39 -5.80 3.38 -0.10
C TYR A 39 -4.90 2.16 -0.24
N LEU A 40 -3.60 2.38 0.02
CA LEU A 40 -2.59 1.33 0.03
C LEU A 40 -2.27 0.95 1.48
N VAL A 41 -2.35 -0.33 1.80
CA VAL A 41 -2.00 -0.84 3.13
C VAL A 41 -1.50 -2.29 3.04
N SER A 42 -0.62 -2.67 3.97
CA SER A 42 -0.24 -4.06 4.21
C SER A 42 -1.11 -4.61 5.35
N GLU A 43 -1.95 -5.61 5.06
CA GLU A 43 -2.72 -6.33 6.08
C GLU A 43 -1.81 -7.11 7.04
N ARG A 44 -0.62 -7.50 6.57
CA ARG A 44 0.39 -8.24 7.33
C ARG A 44 1.28 -7.34 8.18
N GLY A 45 1.20 -6.02 8.01
CA GLY A 45 2.07 -5.05 8.68
C GLY A 45 3.54 -5.16 8.22
N ASP A 46 3.76 -5.59 6.99
CA ASP A 46 5.06 -5.60 6.32
C ASP A 46 5.16 -4.47 5.30
N LEU A 47 6.18 -4.51 4.44
CA LEU A 47 6.40 -3.50 3.41
C LEU A 47 5.58 -3.72 2.15
N VAL A 48 4.95 -4.89 1.99
CA VAL A 48 4.21 -5.27 0.78
C VAL A 48 2.79 -4.72 0.88
N ARG A 49 2.47 -3.74 0.03
CA ARG A 49 1.15 -3.11 0.04
C ARG A 49 0.23 -3.63 -1.05
N ASP A 50 -1.02 -3.77 -0.65
CA ASP A 50 -2.16 -4.05 -1.50
C ASP A 50 -3.02 -2.79 -1.67
N LEU A 51 -3.84 -2.77 -2.72
CA LEU A 51 -4.87 -1.76 -2.89
C LEU A 51 -6.16 -2.24 -2.26
N TRP A 52 -6.70 -1.40 -1.39
CA TRP A 52 -7.96 -1.61 -0.70
C TRP A 52 -8.97 -0.54 -1.09
N GLY A 53 -10.24 -0.95 -1.11
CA GLY A 53 -11.40 -0.07 -1.26
C GLY A 53 -12.31 -0.16 -0.05
N LEU A 54 -12.75 0.99 0.45
CA LEU A 54 -13.80 1.14 1.43
C LEU A 54 -15.04 1.70 0.73
N GLU A 55 -16.13 0.95 0.74
CA GLU A 55 -17.43 1.43 0.27
C GLU A 55 -18.04 2.37 1.31
N LEU A 56 -18.30 3.62 0.93
CA LEU A 56 -18.76 4.64 1.88
C LEU A 56 -20.19 4.42 2.36
N ALA A 57 -21.06 3.83 1.53
CA ALA A 57 -22.45 3.58 1.88
C ALA A 57 -22.61 2.50 2.97
N THR A 58 -21.78 1.46 2.93
CA THR A 58 -21.90 0.29 3.81
C THR A 58 -20.79 0.21 4.86
N GLY A 59 -19.71 0.97 4.69
CA GLY A 59 -18.48 0.81 5.47
C GLY A 59 -17.71 -0.48 5.15
N ARG A 60 -18.10 -1.23 4.10
CA ARG A 60 -17.46 -2.50 3.76
C ARG A 60 -16.08 -2.26 3.16
N ARG A 61 -15.07 -2.83 3.80
CA ARG A 61 -13.69 -2.84 3.32
C ARG A 61 -13.41 -4.12 2.53
N GLN A 62 -12.80 -4.00 1.36
CA GLN A 62 -12.41 -5.11 0.51
C GLN A 62 -11.06 -4.85 -0.18
N ARG A 63 -10.28 -5.92 -0.38
CA ARG A 63 -9.03 -5.86 -1.13
C ARG A 63 -9.37 -5.92 -2.62
N TRP A 64 -8.90 -4.95 -3.39
CA TRP A 64 -9.16 -4.86 -4.83
C TRP A 64 -8.04 -5.44 -5.66
N LEU A 65 -6.79 -5.18 -5.25
CA LEU A 65 -5.62 -5.67 -5.96
C LEU A 65 -4.54 -6.05 -4.97
N SER A 66 -3.92 -7.20 -5.20
CA SER A 66 -2.66 -7.59 -4.57
C SER A 66 -1.56 -7.50 -5.64
N PRO A 67 -0.33 -7.11 -5.30
CA PRO A 67 0.77 -7.13 -6.24
C PRO A 67 1.00 -8.57 -6.71
N PRO A 68 1.47 -8.76 -7.97
CA PRO A 68 1.82 -10.09 -8.46
C PRO A 68 2.84 -10.71 -7.50
N GLY A 69 2.57 -11.96 -7.08
CA GLY A 69 3.25 -12.64 -5.98
C GLY A 69 4.73 -12.97 -6.16
N GLU A 70 5.38 -12.43 -7.18
CA GLU A 70 6.82 -12.52 -7.32
C GLU A 70 7.49 -11.53 -6.37
N THR A 71 8.35 -12.06 -5.52
CA THR A 71 9.33 -11.29 -4.77
C THR A 71 10.03 -10.31 -5.70
N VAL A 72 10.05 -9.03 -5.30
CA VAL A 72 10.82 -8.01 -5.97
C VAL A 72 12.31 -8.33 -5.75
N THR A 73 12.94 -8.99 -6.73
CA THR A 73 14.39 -9.21 -6.79
C THR A 73 15.03 -8.10 -7.61
N GLU A 74 16.33 -7.84 -7.41
CA GLU A 74 17.09 -6.87 -8.20
C GLU A 74 17.05 -7.18 -9.71
N GLU A 75 16.86 -8.45 -10.06
CA GLU A 75 16.74 -8.95 -11.43
C GLU A 75 15.41 -8.57 -12.10
N ASN A 76 14.35 -8.31 -11.32
CA ASN A 76 12.99 -8.05 -11.80
C ASN A 76 12.61 -6.55 -11.79
N ILE A 77 13.54 -5.66 -11.42
CA ILE A 77 13.35 -4.21 -11.42
C ILE A 77 14.39 -3.55 -12.33
N SER A 78 13.94 -2.64 -13.20
CA SER A 78 14.85 -1.87 -14.03
C SER A 78 15.74 -0.96 -13.17
N ARG A 79 16.97 -0.71 -13.64
CA ARG A 79 17.94 0.17 -12.97
C ARG A 79 17.38 1.58 -12.73
N GLU A 80 16.54 2.07 -13.64
CA GLU A 80 15.87 3.37 -13.51
C GLU A 80 14.85 3.39 -12.37
N GLU A 81 14.03 2.35 -12.22
CA GLU A 81 13.07 2.24 -11.12
C GLU A 81 13.77 2.03 -9.77
N MET A 82 14.91 1.33 -9.76
CA MET A 82 15.77 1.21 -8.57
C MET A 82 16.29 2.58 -8.11
N LEU A 83 16.89 3.35 -9.03
CA LEU A 83 17.39 4.71 -8.76
C LEU A 83 16.25 5.67 -8.35
N ARG A 84 15.07 5.54 -8.97
CA ARG A 84 13.89 6.32 -8.59
C ARG A 84 13.46 6.01 -7.16
N ARG A 85 13.41 4.73 -6.77
CA ARG A 85 13.06 4.30 -5.41
C ARG A 85 14.06 4.78 -4.38
N GLU A 86 15.35 4.70 -4.69
CA GLU A 86 16.42 5.18 -3.82
C GLU A 86 16.29 6.69 -3.58
N ARG A 87 16.10 7.48 -4.65
CA ARG A 87 15.86 8.94 -4.56
C ARG A 87 14.62 9.28 -3.74
N LEU A 88 13.54 8.52 -3.91
CA LEU A 88 12.28 8.73 -3.19
C LEU A 88 12.26 8.09 -1.80
N ARG A 89 13.33 7.40 -1.38
CA ARG A 89 13.42 6.63 -0.13
C ARG A 89 12.25 5.65 0.05
N LEU A 90 11.74 5.11 -1.06
CA LEU A 90 10.61 4.19 -1.07
C LEU A 90 11.08 2.81 -0.62
N ARG A 91 10.83 2.50 0.65
CA ARG A 91 11.08 1.17 1.24
C ARG A 91 9.94 0.18 1.01
N GLU A 92 8.79 0.70 0.60
CA GLU A 92 7.58 -0.08 0.40
C GLU A 92 7.65 -0.85 -0.92
N THR A 93 7.13 -2.07 -0.89
CA THR A 93 7.09 -2.99 -2.02
C THR A 93 5.64 -3.31 -2.38
N GLY A 94 5.43 -4.02 -3.49
CA GLY A 94 4.09 -4.22 -4.03
C GLY A 94 3.57 -3.00 -4.79
N ILE A 95 2.34 -2.57 -4.50
CA ILE A 95 1.75 -1.37 -5.11
C ILE A 95 2.27 -0.13 -4.37
N THR A 96 2.99 0.73 -5.07
CA THR A 96 3.64 1.92 -4.48
C THR A 96 2.86 3.22 -4.73
N ASP A 97 2.14 3.30 -5.85
CA ASP A 97 1.24 4.41 -6.16
C ASP A 97 0.07 3.92 -7.01
N TYR A 98 -0.95 4.76 -7.10
CA TYR A 98 -2.06 4.62 -8.04
C TYR A 98 -2.72 5.98 -8.22
N ILE A 99 -3.37 6.15 -9.38
CA ILE A 99 -4.12 7.35 -9.72
C ILE A 99 -5.48 6.97 -10.29
N TRP A 100 -6.49 7.76 -9.94
CA TRP A 100 -7.79 7.70 -10.58
C TRP A 100 -7.79 8.53 -11.86
N ALA A 101 -8.49 8.05 -12.90
CA ALA A 101 -8.83 8.89 -14.04
C ALA A 101 -9.89 9.91 -13.60
N GLU A 102 -9.73 11.18 -13.97
CA GLU A 102 -10.63 12.25 -13.53
C GLU A 102 -12.07 12.08 -14.04
N LYS A 103 -12.23 11.49 -15.23
CA LYS A 103 -13.50 11.41 -15.95
C LYS A 103 -14.08 10.00 -16.04
N ALA A 104 -13.44 9.01 -15.43
CA ALA A 104 -13.86 7.62 -15.50
C ALA A 104 -13.52 6.89 -14.21
N ASN A 105 -14.35 5.91 -13.83
CA ASN A 105 -14.10 5.03 -12.69
C ASN A 105 -13.07 3.95 -13.02
N VAL A 106 -11.89 4.40 -13.47
CA VAL A 106 -10.75 3.58 -13.86
C VAL A 106 -9.52 4.12 -13.14
N MET A 107 -8.63 3.23 -12.75
CA MET A 107 -7.36 3.58 -12.11
C MET A 107 -6.16 3.03 -12.89
N LEU A 108 -5.05 3.76 -12.77
CA LEU A 108 -3.76 3.36 -13.29
C LEU A 108 -2.83 3.01 -12.15
N LEU A 109 -2.18 1.85 -12.28
CA LEU A 109 -1.18 1.37 -11.34
C LEU A 109 0.17 1.24 -12.05
N PRO A 110 1.19 2.03 -11.67
CA PRO A 110 2.55 1.82 -12.14
C PRO A 110 3.15 0.59 -11.42
N LEU A 111 3.16 -0.56 -12.10
CA LEU A 111 3.74 -1.80 -11.58
C LEU A 111 4.98 -2.15 -12.40
N ARG A 112 6.17 -2.15 -11.79
CA ARG A 112 7.43 -2.61 -12.42
C ARG A 112 7.75 -1.98 -13.79
N GLY A 113 7.33 -0.74 -14.03
CA GLY A 113 7.52 -0.08 -15.33
C GLY A 113 6.45 -0.38 -16.38
N GLU A 114 5.46 -1.22 -16.05
CA GLU A 114 4.27 -1.46 -16.87
C GLU A 114 3.05 -0.71 -16.32
N LEU A 115 2.20 -0.21 -17.22
CA LEU A 115 0.94 0.46 -16.92
C LEU A 115 -0.20 -0.56 -16.96
N SER A 116 -0.78 -0.88 -15.80
CA SER A 116 -2.00 -1.69 -15.74
C SER A 116 -3.24 -0.80 -15.60
N ARG A 117 -4.28 -1.07 -16.41
CA ARG A 117 -5.60 -0.41 -16.32
C ARG A 117 -6.59 -1.31 -15.59
N ARG A 118 -7.34 -0.78 -14.64
CA ARG A 118 -8.48 -1.46 -14.02
C ARG A 118 -9.66 -0.52 -13.82
#